data_AF-A0A256JWM0-F1
#
_entry.id   AF-A0A256JWM0-F1
#
_cell.length_a   1.000
_cell.length_b   1.000
_cell.length_c   1.000
_cell.angle_alpha   90.00
_cell.angle_beta   90.00
_cell.angle_gamma   90.00
#
_symmetry.space_group_name_H-M   'P 1'
#
loop_
_entity.id
_entity.type
_entity.pdbx_description
1 polymer ?
#
loop_
_entity_poly.entity_id
_entity_poly.type
_entity_poly.pdbx_seq_one_letter_code
_entity_poly.pdbx_strand_id
1 'polypeptide(L)'
;MSDFDHGGWPDKYSDPRERPHPDVLRVTVESFDEAFEDTLDAVDAAAEGEARPAVVSFATVGELRKILTDRRIELLQTLMDIDGAAESISALAEALDRDYKTVHDDVTRFATYGIVFIVEDDDHAKRPYLPYERIRLDVELTGSDTSEEPAAA
;
A
#
# COMPACT_ATOMS: atom_id res chain seq x y z
N MET A 1 -26.86 17.34 -6.79
CA MET A 1 -25.64 16.89 -7.49
C MET A 1 -24.62 16.68 -6.40
N SER A 2 -24.21 15.44 -6.16
CA SER A 2 -23.12 15.18 -5.22
C SER A 2 -21.82 15.54 -5.94
N ASP A 3 -21.03 16.45 -5.37
CA ASP A 3 -19.68 16.83 -5.82
C ASP A 3 -18.62 15.75 -5.50
N PHE A 4 -19.04 14.49 -5.36
CA PHE A 4 -18.20 13.38 -4.89
C PHE A 4 -18.32 12.18 -5.83
N ASP A 5 -17.18 11.53 -6.09
CA ASP A 5 -17.08 10.32 -6.89
C ASP A 5 -17.64 9.09 -6.15
N HIS A 6 -17.70 7.95 -6.86
CA HIS A 6 -18.12 6.67 -6.27
C HIS A 6 -17.22 6.17 -5.13
N GLY A 7 -16.02 6.73 -4.97
CA GLY A 7 -15.05 6.45 -3.92
C GLY A 7 -15.10 7.43 -2.74
N GLY A 8 -16.04 8.39 -2.72
CA GLY A 8 -16.20 9.37 -1.65
C GLY A 8 -15.21 10.53 -1.69
N TRP A 9 -14.45 10.70 -2.78
CA TRP A 9 -13.55 11.83 -2.99
C TRP A 9 -14.26 12.94 -3.74
N PRO A 10 -13.97 14.23 -3.45
CA PRO A 10 -14.46 15.33 -4.27
C PRO A 10 -14.13 15.12 -5.75
N ASP A 11 -14.99 15.55 -6.69
CA ASP A 11 -14.82 15.27 -8.12
C ASP A 11 -13.43 15.66 -8.68
N LYS A 12 -12.85 16.75 -8.17
CA LYS A 12 -11.48 17.22 -8.49
C LYS A 12 -10.33 16.30 -8.03
N TYR A 13 -10.66 15.23 -7.32
CA TYR A 13 -9.76 14.20 -6.81
C TYR A 13 -10.22 12.80 -7.27
N SER A 14 -11.09 12.74 -8.27
CA SER A 14 -11.53 11.45 -8.84
C SER A 14 -10.34 10.68 -9.42
N ASP A 15 -9.39 11.39 -10.04
CA ASP A 15 -8.13 10.81 -10.50
C ASP A 15 -7.18 10.59 -9.32
N PRO A 16 -6.75 9.34 -9.03
CA PRO A 16 -5.77 9.04 -7.98
C PRO A 16 -4.45 9.81 -8.09
N ARG A 17 -4.07 10.28 -9.28
CA ARG A 17 -2.85 11.09 -9.53
C ARG A 17 -2.97 12.52 -9.06
N GLU A 18 -4.19 13.03 -8.94
CA GLU A 18 -4.46 14.40 -8.47
C GLU A 18 -4.67 14.43 -6.94
N ARG A 19 -4.73 13.27 -6.30
CA ARG A 19 -4.84 13.13 -4.85
C ARG A 19 -3.49 13.44 -4.20
N PRO A 20 -3.45 14.27 -3.14
CA PRO A 20 -2.23 14.43 -2.37
C PRO A 20 -1.90 13.10 -1.68
N HIS A 21 -0.75 12.52 -2.03
CA HIS A 21 -0.20 11.35 -1.36
C HIS A 21 1.10 11.72 -0.65
N PRO A 22 1.38 11.16 0.53
CA PRO A 22 2.69 11.30 1.14
C PRO A 22 3.74 10.51 0.35
N ASP A 23 4.99 10.95 0.38
CA ASP A 23 6.08 10.29 -0.36
C ASP A 23 6.39 8.86 0.12
N VAL A 24 6.00 8.55 1.37
CA VAL A 24 6.32 7.28 2.03
C VAL A 24 5.05 6.48 2.32
N LEU A 25 5.06 5.22 1.90
CA LEU A 25 4.13 4.18 2.35
C LEU A 25 4.81 3.34 3.43
N ARG A 26 4.25 3.33 4.65
CA ARG A 26 4.59 2.40 5.72
C ARG A 26 3.69 1.17 5.60
N VAL A 27 4.32 0.01 5.48
CA VAL A 27 3.66 -1.29 5.52
C VAL A 27 4.03 -1.97 6.83
N THR A 28 3.01 -2.28 7.65
CA THR A 28 3.20 -2.77 9.03
C THR A 28 2.36 -4.02 9.32
N VAL A 29 2.67 -4.68 10.43
CA VAL A 29 1.84 -5.74 11.02
C VAL A 29 1.44 -5.26 12.41
N GLU A 30 0.17 -4.88 12.58
CA GLU A 30 -0.36 -4.36 13.84
C GLU A 30 -1.64 -5.10 14.20
N SER A 31 -1.81 -5.40 15.48
CA SER A 31 -3.11 -5.81 16.00
C SER A 31 -4.08 -4.62 15.95
N PHE A 32 -5.39 -4.89 15.91
CA PHE A 32 -6.41 -3.83 15.80
C PHE A 32 -6.35 -2.80 16.95
N ASP A 33 -5.82 -3.21 18.11
CA ASP A 33 -5.61 -2.36 19.29
C ASP A 33 -4.40 -1.41 19.12
N GLU A 34 -3.27 -1.88 18.58
CA GLU A 34 -2.08 -1.04 18.32
C GLU A 34 -2.32 -0.03 17.19
N ALA A 35 -3.07 -0.42 16.15
CA ALA A 35 -3.44 0.48 15.06
C ALA A 35 -4.29 1.69 15.54
N PHE A 36 -5.03 1.54 16.65
CA PHE A 36 -5.83 2.61 17.25
C PHE A 36 -4.99 3.60 18.06
N GLU A 37 -3.95 3.14 18.77
CA GLU A 37 -3.02 4.00 19.49
C GLU A 37 -2.11 4.79 18.53
N ASP A 38 -1.62 4.16 17.47
CA ASP A 38 -0.83 4.84 16.41
C ASP A 38 -1.69 5.89 15.67
N THR A 39 -3.01 5.68 15.61
CA THR A 39 -3.97 6.68 15.09
C THR A 39 -4.08 7.91 16.00
N LEU A 40 -3.86 7.78 17.32
CA LEU A 40 -3.91 8.90 18.28
C LEU A 40 -2.61 9.72 18.28
N ASP A 41 -1.45 9.09 18.18
CA ASP A 41 -0.18 9.80 17.89
C ASP A 41 -0.24 10.43 16.48
N ALA A 42 -0.95 9.77 15.57
CA ALA A 42 -1.43 10.34 14.33
C ALA A 42 -2.64 11.30 14.49
N VAL A 43 -2.88 11.91 15.64
CA VAL A 43 -3.60 13.20 15.73
C VAL A 43 -2.62 14.31 16.11
N ASP A 44 -1.65 14.04 16.97
CA ASP A 44 -0.68 15.06 17.45
C ASP A 44 0.35 15.48 16.38
N ALA A 45 0.95 14.55 15.61
CA ALA A 45 1.91 14.93 14.56
C ALA A 45 1.36 15.79 13.39
N ALA A 46 0.05 15.88 13.18
CA ALA A 46 -0.60 16.74 12.18
C ALA A 46 -0.59 18.20 12.63
N ALA A 47 -0.37 18.45 13.92
CA ALA A 47 -0.13 19.78 14.46
C ALA A 47 1.30 20.27 14.16
N GLU A 48 2.24 19.38 13.83
CA GLU A 48 3.67 19.71 13.65
C GLU A 48 4.09 19.88 12.18
N GLY A 49 3.24 19.52 11.22
CA GLY A 49 3.47 19.83 9.80
C GLY A 49 4.34 18.84 9.03
N GLU A 50 4.74 17.72 9.63
CA GLU A 50 5.32 16.60 8.90
C GLU A 50 4.24 15.81 8.16
N ALA A 51 4.43 15.61 6.85
CA ALA A 51 3.56 14.77 6.05
C ALA A 51 3.62 13.33 6.57
N ARG A 52 2.52 12.86 7.15
CA ARG A 52 2.45 11.49 7.68
C ARG A 52 2.50 10.47 6.56
N PRO A 53 3.22 9.35 6.73
CA PRO A 53 3.22 8.28 5.74
C PRO A 53 1.81 7.72 5.57
N ALA A 54 1.52 7.22 4.36
CA ALA A 54 0.37 6.35 4.16
C ALA A 54 0.65 5.03 4.91
N VAL A 55 -0.34 4.45 5.58
CA VAL A 55 -0.16 3.23 6.37
C VAL A 55 -1.05 2.12 5.82
N VAL A 56 -0.45 0.97 5.56
CA VAL A 56 -1.15 -0.29 5.26
C VAL A 56 -0.73 -1.32 6.31
N SER A 57 -1.68 -1.75 7.13
CA SER A 57 -1.46 -2.76 8.16
C SER A 57 -2.01 -4.13 7.73
N PHE A 58 -1.30 -5.18 8.15
CA PHE A 58 -1.70 -6.57 7.98
C PHE A 58 -1.91 -7.21 9.34
N ALA A 59 -2.86 -8.15 9.47
CA ALA A 59 -3.14 -8.76 10.77
C ALA A 59 -2.02 -9.69 11.23
N THR A 60 -1.25 -10.26 10.29
CA THR A 60 -0.12 -11.13 10.62
C THR A 60 1.02 -11.00 9.60
N VAL A 61 2.24 -11.34 10.03
CA VAL A 61 3.40 -11.49 9.15
C VAL A 61 3.14 -12.51 8.03
N GLY A 62 2.33 -13.55 8.32
CA GLY A 62 1.93 -14.54 7.32
C GLY A 62 1.06 -13.95 6.21
N GLU A 63 0.20 -12.98 6.51
CA GLU A 63 -0.57 -12.24 5.50
C GLU A 63 0.31 -11.28 4.72
N LEU A 64 1.16 -10.49 5.41
CA LEU A 64 2.12 -9.61 4.76
C LEU A 64 2.96 -10.37 3.71
N ARG A 65 3.51 -11.54 4.08
CA ARG A 65 4.32 -12.38 3.17
C ARG A 65 3.53 -12.94 1.99
N LYS A 66 2.21 -13.11 2.11
CA LYS A 66 1.36 -13.49 0.96
C LYS A 66 1.14 -12.33 0.00
N ILE A 67 1.27 -11.09 0.46
CA ILE A 67 1.10 -9.88 -0.34
C ILE A 67 2.41 -9.40 -0.94
N LEU A 68 3.47 -9.31 -0.15
CA LEU A 68 4.81 -8.89 -0.55
C LEU A 68 5.72 -10.10 -0.80
N THR A 69 5.40 -10.86 -1.85
CA THR A 69 6.30 -11.91 -2.35
C THR A 69 7.43 -11.29 -3.17
N ASP A 70 8.55 -12.00 -3.34
CA ASP A 70 9.70 -11.51 -4.12
C ASP A 70 9.28 -10.99 -5.51
N ARG A 71 8.44 -11.75 -6.22
CA ARG A 71 7.95 -11.36 -7.55
C ARG A 71 7.14 -10.06 -7.53
N ARG A 72 6.41 -9.81 -6.46
CA ARG A 72 5.57 -8.61 -6.33
C ARG A 72 6.36 -7.41 -5.82
N ILE A 73 7.39 -7.64 -5.02
CA ILE A 73 8.37 -6.61 -4.67
C ILE A 73 9.06 -6.13 -5.95
N GLU A 74 9.46 -7.04 -6.84
CA GLU A 74 10.03 -6.69 -8.15
C GLU A 74 9.05 -5.84 -8.97
N LEU A 75 7.74 -6.16 -8.98
CA LEU A 75 6.73 -5.33 -9.64
C LEU A 75 6.68 -3.91 -9.07
N LEU A 76 6.70 -3.77 -7.74
CA LEU A 76 6.70 -2.45 -7.08
C LEU A 76 7.98 -1.68 -7.41
N GLN A 77 9.15 -2.34 -7.42
CA GLN A 77 10.41 -1.73 -7.81
C GLN A 77 10.40 -1.28 -9.27
N THR A 78 9.90 -2.10 -10.19
CA THR A 78 9.73 -1.70 -11.59
C THR A 78 8.82 -0.49 -11.74
N LEU A 79 7.73 -0.41 -10.96
CA LEU A 79 6.89 0.79 -10.93
C LEU A 79 7.66 2.01 -10.43
N MET A 80 8.44 1.89 -9.36
CA MET A 80 9.29 2.99 -8.86
C MET A 80 10.31 3.45 -9.91
N ASP A 81 10.91 2.52 -10.65
CA ASP A 81 11.91 2.81 -11.68
C ASP A 81 11.33 3.55 -12.91
N ILE A 82 10.02 3.49 -13.11
CA ILE A 82 9.30 4.19 -14.20
C ILE A 82 8.43 5.34 -13.67
N ASP A 83 8.90 6.03 -12.64
CA ASP A 83 8.24 7.19 -12.02
C ASP A 83 6.82 6.89 -11.48
N GLY A 84 6.60 5.65 -11.06
CA GLY A 84 5.35 5.19 -10.46
C GLY A 84 4.21 4.95 -11.44
N ALA A 85 4.35 5.26 -12.74
CA ALA A 85 3.23 5.26 -13.67
C ALA A 85 3.48 4.38 -14.91
N ALA A 86 2.92 3.17 -14.92
CA ALA A 86 2.93 2.32 -16.10
C ALA A 86 1.89 2.79 -17.14
N GLU A 87 2.25 2.76 -18.43
CA GLU A 87 1.34 3.13 -19.52
C GLU A 87 0.12 2.20 -19.62
N SER A 88 0.26 0.94 -19.20
CA SER A 88 -0.83 -0.03 -19.04
C SER A 88 -0.34 -1.25 -18.26
N ILE A 89 -1.27 -2.12 -17.83
CA ILE A 89 -0.91 -3.45 -17.28
C ILE A 89 -0.10 -4.29 -18.30
N SER A 90 -0.41 -4.17 -19.59
CA SER A 90 0.33 -4.89 -20.65
C SER A 90 1.77 -4.41 -20.78
N ALA A 91 1.99 -3.09 -20.73
CA ALA A 91 3.33 -2.51 -20.76
C ALA A 91 4.14 -2.92 -19.52
N LEU A 92 3.52 -2.93 -18.34
CA LEU A 92 4.16 -3.41 -17.11
C LEU A 92 4.52 -4.90 -17.21
N ALA A 93 3.67 -5.72 -17.84
CA ALA A 93 3.95 -7.14 -18.03
C ALA A 93 5.12 -7.38 -18.99
N GLU A 94 5.24 -6.57 -20.05
CA GLU A 94 6.38 -6.59 -20.97
C GLU A 94 7.67 -6.18 -20.25
N ALA A 95 7.65 -5.10 -19.45
CA ALA A 95 8.79 -4.64 -18.67
C ALA A 95 9.30 -5.70 -17.66
N LEU A 96 8.39 -6.51 -17.11
CA LEU A 96 8.70 -7.57 -16.15
C LEU A 96 9.04 -8.93 -16.79
N ASP A 97 8.92 -9.08 -18.12
CA ASP A 97 8.97 -10.37 -18.83
C ASP A 97 8.01 -11.43 -18.23
N ARG A 98 6.75 -11.04 -18.05
CA ARG A 98 5.71 -11.88 -17.42
C ARG A 98 4.43 -11.90 -18.24
N ASP A 99 3.60 -12.91 -18.00
CA ASP A 99 2.27 -12.95 -18.63
C ASP A 99 1.33 -11.88 -18.03
N TYR A 100 0.50 -11.30 -18.89
CA TYR A 100 -0.47 -10.26 -18.52
C TYR A 100 -1.37 -10.65 -17.34
N LYS A 101 -1.83 -11.91 -17.29
CA LYS A 101 -2.80 -12.34 -16.28
C LYS A 101 -2.18 -12.31 -14.89
N THR A 102 -0.97 -12.81 -14.75
CA THR A 102 -0.22 -12.78 -13.49
C THR A 102 -0.02 -11.33 -13.02
N VAL A 103 0.39 -10.43 -13.91
CA VAL A 103 0.61 -9.01 -13.56
C VAL A 103 -0.70 -8.31 -13.22
N HIS A 104 -1.77 -8.57 -13.98
CA HIS A 104 -3.11 -8.04 -13.68
C HIS A 104 -3.58 -8.47 -12.28
N ASP A 105 -3.41 -9.75 -11.92
CA ASP A 105 -3.84 -10.29 -10.62
C ASP A 105 -3.02 -9.68 -9.48
N ASP A 106 -1.72 -9.47 -9.69
CA ASP A 106 -0.83 -8.82 -8.71
C ASP A 106 -1.18 -7.32 -8.54
N VAL A 107 -1.39 -6.58 -9.63
CA VAL A 107 -1.81 -5.16 -9.59
C VAL A 107 -3.18 -5.03 -8.90
N THR A 108 -4.16 -5.85 -9.25
CA THR A 108 -5.50 -5.82 -8.66
C THR A 108 -5.44 -6.09 -7.15
N ARG A 109 -4.56 -7.01 -6.75
CA ARG A 109 -4.35 -7.30 -5.34
C ARG A 109 -3.74 -6.10 -4.62
N PHE A 110 -2.72 -5.45 -5.18
CA PHE A 110 -2.16 -4.24 -4.58
C PHE A 110 -3.16 -3.09 -4.50
N ALA A 111 -4.04 -2.95 -5.50
CA ALA A 111 -5.13 -2.00 -5.47
C ALA A 111 -6.15 -2.26 -4.37
N THR A 112 -6.38 -3.52 -4.02
CA THR A 112 -7.24 -3.88 -2.88
C THR A 112 -6.68 -3.37 -1.54
N TYR A 113 -5.36 -3.23 -1.43
CA TYR A 113 -4.69 -2.74 -0.21
C TYR A 113 -4.29 -1.25 -0.28
N GLY A 114 -4.60 -0.54 -1.37
CA GLY A 114 -4.18 0.87 -1.53
C GLY A 114 -2.68 1.07 -1.72
N ILE A 115 -1.95 0.01 -2.09
CA ILE A 115 -0.51 0.05 -2.37
C ILE A 115 -0.27 0.59 -3.78
N VAL A 116 -1.10 0.18 -4.75
CA VAL A 116 -1.10 0.65 -6.14
C VAL A 116 -2.51 1.11 -6.47
N PHE A 117 -2.68 2.12 -7.30
CA PHE A 117 -3.97 2.55 -7.80
C PHE A 117 -4.10 2.20 -9.28
N ILE A 118 -5.33 2.02 -9.76
CA ILE A 118 -5.58 1.85 -11.20
C ILE A 118 -6.25 3.13 -11.66
N VAL A 119 -5.61 3.80 -12.61
CA VAL A 119 -6.15 4.96 -13.29
C VAL A 119 -6.67 4.51 -14.65
N GLU A 120 -7.86 4.96 -15.03
CA GLU A 120 -8.40 4.78 -16.37
C GLU A 120 -8.25 6.10 -17.12
N ASP A 121 -7.68 6.05 -18.31
CA ASP A 121 -7.60 7.20 -19.22
C ASP A 121 -8.77 7.20 -20.22
N ASP A 122 -8.78 8.20 -21.10
CA ASP A 122 -9.80 8.34 -22.15
C ASP A 122 -9.84 7.14 -23.12
N ASP A 123 -8.73 6.39 -23.24
CA ASP A 123 -8.62 5.17 -24.06
C ASP A 123 -9.06 3.90 -23.30
N HIS A 124 -9.58 4.04 -22.06
CA HIS A 124 -9.97 2.97 -21.15
C HIS A 124 -8.83 1.99 -20.81
N ALA A 125 -7.58 2.40 -20.95
CA ALA A 125 -6.44 1.61 -20.55
C ALA A 125 -6.30 1.64 -19.03
N LYS A 126 -6.23 0.46 -18.40
CA LYS A 126 -5.93 0.35 -16.98
C LYS A 126 -4.44 0.63 -16.75
N ARG A 127 -4.14 1.77 -16.15
CA ARG A 127 -2.80 2.24 -15.84
C ARG A 127 -2.48 2.06 -14.35
N PRO A 128 -1.64 1.09 -13.99
CA PRO A 128 -1.13 0.98 -12.63
C PRO A 128 -0.35 2.25 -12.24
N TYR A 129 -0.65 2.78 -11.06
CA TYR A 129 -0.04 3.99 -10.51
C TYR A 129 0.39 3.76 -9.06
N LEU A 130 1.67 3.95 -8.76
CA LEU A 130 2.28 3.89 -7.44
C LEU A 130 2.67 5.32 -7.03
N PRO A 131 1.92 5.98 -6.13
CA PRO A 131 2.15 7.39 -5.80
C PRO A 131 3.30 7.60 -4.81
N TYR A 132 3.91 6.52 -4.31
CA TYR A 132 4.90 6.57 -3.24
C TYR A 132 6.32 6.45 -3.80
N GLU A 133 7.20 7.35 -3.37
CA GLU A 133 8.63 7.31 -3.72
C GLU A 133 9.38 6.26 -2.89
N ARG A 134 8.88 5.94 -1.69
CA ARG A 134 9.50 4.96 -0.79
C ARG A 134 8.46 4.08 -0.13
N ILE A 135 8.73 2.78 -0.09
CA ILE A 135 7.97 1.82 0.72
C ILE A 135 8.85 1.35 1.88
N ARG A 136 8.39 1.56 3.11
CA ARG A 136 9.06 1.13 4.33
C ARG A 136 8.28 -0.04 4.94
N LEU A 137 8.97 -1.15 5.18
CA LEU A 137 8.39 -2.30 5.87
C LEU A 137 8.82 -2.23 7.35
N ASP A 138 7.87 -1.99 8.24
CA ASP A 138 8.08 -2.00 9.69
C ASP A 138 7.41 -3.26 10.26
N VAL A 139 8.22 -4.27 10.59
CA VAL A 139 7.73 -5.53 11.17
C VAL A 139 8.54 -5.83 12.41
N GLU A 140 7.86 -5.89 13.56
CA GLU A 140 8.46 -6.31 14.81
C GLU A 140 8.17 -7.79 15.08
N LEU A 141 9.20 -8.53 15.49
CA LEU A 141 9.08 -9.93 15.91
C LEU A 141 9.55 -10.00 17.36
N THR A 142 8.61 -10.11 18.28
CA THR A 142 8.91 -10.42 19.67
C THR A 142 8.99 -11.94 19.82
N GLY A 143 9.99 -12.43 20.56
CA GLY A 143 9.97 -13.82 21.01
C GLY A 143 8.76 -13.99 21.92
N SER A 144 8.09 -15.13 21.88
CA SER A 144 7.14 -15.48 22.93
C SER A 144 7.89 -15.35 24.25
N ASP A 145 7.46 -14.48 25.15
CA ASP A 145 7.74 -14.69 26.56
C ASP A 145 7.09 -16.03 26.89
N THR A 146 7.86 -17.11 26.79
CA THR A 146 7.60 -18.30 27.57
C THR A 146 7.76 -17.85 29.03
N SER A 147 6.71 -17.25 29.58
CA SER A 147 6.41 -17.37 31.00
C SER A 147 5.92 -18.79 31.24
N GLU A 148 6.84 -19.73 31.11
CA GLU A 148 6.92 -20.83 32.05
C GLU A 148 8.12 -20.51 32.95
N GLU A 149 7.84 -19.87 34.08
CA GLU A 149 8.52 -20.25 35.31
C GLU A 149 7.47 -20.77 36.32
N PRO A 150 7.66 -21.99 36.85
CA PRO A 150 6.74 -22.66 37.76
C PRO A 150 6.95 -22.19 39.21
N ALA A 151 5.97 -22.56 40.07
CA ALA A 151 5.98 -22.58 41.54
C ALA A 151 5.24 -21.45 42.28
N ALA A 152 4.03 -21.80 42.75
CA ALA A 152 3.55 -21.68 44.14
C ALA A 152 2.16 -22.35 44.20
N ALA A 153 1.80 -23.28 45.10
CA ALA A 153 2.38 -23.80 46.34
C ALA A 153 1.89 -25.25 46.57
#